data_AF-A0A1R0Z809-F1
#
_entry.id   AF-A0A1R0Z809-F1
#
_cell.length_a   1.000
_cell.length_b   1.000
_cell.length_c   1.000
_cell.angle_alpha   90.00
_cell.angle_beta   90.00
_cell.angle_gamma   90.00
#
_symmetry.space_group_name_H-M   'P 1'
#
loop_
_entity.id
_entity.type
_entity.pdbx_description
1 polymer ?
#
loop_
_entity_poly.entity_id
_entity_poly.type
_entity_poly.pdbx_seq_one_letter_code
_entity_poly.pdbx_strand_id
1 'polypeptide(L)'
;MELKAVEGTSEGKRASGKDEYGPYYDEAKKLHESNPDWYPNTDESIVVKGEELKQARADYEALVRRGELEKGHHVQGLSFGGENVDSNIKITGESTIRREKLEDLDLDFYHEMGYGKENAKVLKIFQNKNGIILFGNNPTHTEVTVFQNKILKWLRDNGKR
;
A
#
# COMPACT_ATOMS: atom_id res chain seq x y z
N MET A 1 4.85 -0.26 -39.48
CA MET A 1 4.16 -1.32 -38.71
C MET A 1 3.34 -0.61 -37.65
N GLU A 2 2.03 -0.52 -37.87
CA GLU A 2 1.09 0.03 -36.90
C GLU A 2 0.82 -1.02 -35.81
N LEU A 3 0.98 -0.62 -34.55
CA LEU A 3 0.59 -1.42 -33.40
C LEU A 3 -0.94 -1.33 -33.29
N LYS A 4 -1.63 -2.41 -33.64
CA LYS A 4 -3.04 -2.59 -33.33
C LYS A 4 -3.19 -2.80 -31.82
N ALA A 5 -3.81 -1.82 -31.15
CA ALA A 5 -4.33 -2.01 -29.81
C ALA A 5 -5.36 -3.15 -29.82
N VAL A 6 -5.20 -4.11 -28.92
CA VAL A 6 -6.19 -5.15 -28.68
C VAL A 6 -7.26 -4.55 -27.78
N GLU A 7 -8.39 -4.17 -28.37
CA GLU A 7 -9.60 -3.83 -27.63
C GLU A 7 -10.15 -5.10 -26.96
N GLY A 8 -10.00 -5.18 -25.64
CA GLY A 8 -10.63 -6.20 -24.82
C GLY A 8 -12.11 -5.88 -24.65
N THR A 9 -12.96 -6.68 -25.30
CA THR A 9 -14.41 -6.67 -25.13
C THR A 9 -14.82 -7.45 -23.88
N SER A 10 -15.46 -6.77 -22.93
CA SER A 10 -16.65 -7.26 -22.23
C SER A 10 -17.28 -6.14 -21.39
N GLU A 11 -18.39 -5.59 -21.87
CA GLU A 11 -19.33 -4.82 -21.05
C GLU A 11 -20.08 -5.79 -20.09
N GLY A 12 -19.36 -6.34 -19.12
CA GLY A 12 -19.97 -6.79 -17.87
C GLY A 12 -20.21 -5.56 -17.01
N LYS A 13 -21.38 -5.41 -16.38
CA LYS A 13 -21.65 -4.37 -15.37
C LYS A 13 -20.41 -4.20 -14.48
N ARG A 14 -19.64 -3.12 -14.65
CA ARG A 14 -18.58 -2.77 -13.70
C ARG A 14 -19.25 -2.73 -12.33
N ALA A 15 -18.79 -3.57 -11.41
CA ALA A 15 -19.16 -3.42 -10.01
C ALA A 15 -18.90 -1.96 -9.68
N SER A 16 -19.93 -1.26 -9.19
CA SER A 16 -19.74 0.16 -8.90
C SER A 16 -18.68 0.25 -7.79
N GLY A 17 -17.82 1.26 -7.78
CA GLY A 17 -16.87 1.45 -6.67
C GLY A 17 -17.57 1.40 -5.30
N LYS A 18 -18.88 1.73 -5.26
CA LYS A 18 -19.76 1.57 -4.08
C LYS A 18 -19.91 0.12 -3.61
N ASP A 19 -19.95 -0.85 -4.50
CA ASP A 19 -20.07 -2.27 -4.12
C ASP A 19 -18.79 -2.80 -3.45
N GLU A 20 -17.65 -2.26 -3.85
CA GLU A 20 -16.32 -2.66 -3.38
C GLU A 20 -15.88 -1.93 -2.11
N TYR A 21 -16.29 -0.67 -1.94
CA TYR A 21 -15.96 0.14 -0.76
C TYR A 21 -17.09 0.16 0.28
N GLY A 22 -18.33 -0.17 -0.12
CA GLY A 22 -19.48 -0.23 0.76
C GLY A 22 -19.70 1.06 1.54
N PRO A 23 -19.82 1.00 2.89
CA PRO A 23 -20.04 2.18 3.71
C PRO A 23 -18.86 3.17 3.70
N TYR A 24 -17.69 2.78 3.21
CA TYR A 24 -16.50 3.62 3.14
C TYR A 24 -16.36 4.35 1.80
N TYR A 25 -17.27 4.16 0.85
CA TYR A 25 -17.14 4.74 -0.50
C TYR A 25 -17.02 6.27 -0.48
N ASP A 26 -17.90 6.97 0.25
CA ASP A 26 -17.90 8.43 0.28
C ASP A 26 -16.64 8.99 0.98
N GLU A 27 -16.13 8.29 1.99
CA GLU A 27 -14.86 8.64 2.66
C GLU A 27 -13.68 8.42 1.71
N ALA A 28 -13.63 7.27 1.04
CA ALA A 28 -12.58 6.93 0.08
C ALA A 28 -12.53 7.92 -1.09
N LYS A 29 -13.70 8.32 -1.59
CA LYS A 29 -13.81 9.30 -2.68
C LYS A 29 -13.25 10.67 -2.26
N LYS A 30 -13.60 11.16 -1.07
CA LYS A 30 -13.04 12.41 -0.52
C LYS A 30 -11.53 12.32 -0.31
N LEU A 31 -11.04 11.18 0.18
CA LEU A 31 -9.61 10.96 0.38
C LEU A 31 -8.85 10.97 -0.96
N HIS A 32 -9.39 10.32 -1.99
CA HIS A 32 -8.84 10.39 -3.36
C HIS A 32 -8.85 11.81 -3.92
N GLU A 33 -9.96 12.53 -3.81
CA GLU A 33 -10.06 13.93 -4.28
C GLU A 33 -9.04 14.85 -3.58
N SER A 34 -8.78 14.61 -2.29
CA SER A 34 -7.84 15.42 -1.50
C SER A 34 -6.37 15.02 -1.66
N ASN A 35 -6.09 13.75 -1.95
CA ASN A 35 -4.74 13.19 -1.98
C ASN A 35 -4.67 11.95 -2.91
N PRO A 36 -4.78 12.17 -4.24
CA PRO A 36 -4.83 11.07 -5.22
C PRO A 36 -3.51 10.29 -5.33
N ASP A 37 -2.41 10.89 -4.86
CA ASP A 37 -1.08 10.28 -4.79
C ASP A 37 -0.97 9.11 -3.81
N TRP A 38 -1.93 9.00 -2.88
CA TRP A 38 -1.92 8.00 -1.82
C TRP A 38 -3.20 7.18 -1.75
N TYR A 39 -4.31 7.73 -2.27
CA TYR A 39 -5.61 7.06 -2.22
C TYR A 39 -6.09 6.69 -3.63
N PRO A 40 -6.54 5.45 -3.83
CA PRO A 40 -6.96 4.94 -5.13
C PRO A 40 -8.20 5.66 -5.68
N ASN A 41 -8.35 5.65 -7.00
CA ASN A 41 -9.63 5.99 -7.60
C ASN A 41 -10.66 4.88 -7.29
N THR A 42 -11.69 5.24 -6.51
CA THR A 42 -12.70 4.29 -6.07
C THR A 42 -13.51 3.70 -7.22
N ASP A 43 -13.68 4.44 -8.32
CA ASP A 43 -14.52 4.04 -9.45
C ASP A 43 -13.80 3.10 -10.43
N GLU A 44 -12.48 2.99 -10.31
CA GLU A 44 -11.63 2.07 -11.09
C GLU A 44 -11.27 0.80 -10.33
N SER A 45 -11.55 0.78 -9.02
CA SER A 45 -11.16 -0.32 -8.14
C SER A 45 -12.03 -1.57 -8.35
N ILE A 46 -11.37 -2.73 -8.42
CA ILE A 46 -12.03 -4.04 -8.55
C ILE A 46 -11.45 -4.98 -7.49
N VAL A 47 -12.28 -5.66 -6.68
CA VAL A 47 -11.73 -6.52 -5.62
C VAL A 47 -11.14 -7.80 -6.21
N VAL A 48 -9.83 -7.99 -5.98
CA VAL A 48 -9.06 -9.16 -6.40
C VAL A 48 -8.78 -10.06 -5.19
N LYS A 49 -9.01 -11.38 -5.34
CA LYS A 49 -8.89 -12.37 -4.25
C LYS A 49 -8.33 -13.72 -4.70
N GLY A 50 -8.06 -14.60 -3.74
CA GLY A 50 -7.59 -15.96 -4.00
C GLY A 50 -6.23 -16.02 -4.68
N GLU A 51 -6.08 -16.96 -5.63
CA GLU A 51 -4.82 -17.20 -6.34
C GLU A 51 -4.39 -16.01 -7.21
N GLU A 52 -5.32 -15.20 -7.74
CA GLU A 52 -4.98 -14.02 -8.53
C GLU A 52 -4.20 -12.99 -7.70
N LEU A 53 -4.71 -12.66 -6.50
CA LEU A 53 -4.02 -11.75 -5.58
C LEU A 53 -2.66 -12.30 -5.14
N LYS A 54 -2.58 -13.61 -4.93
CA LYS A 54 -1.34 -14.28 -4.52
C LYS A 54 -0.29 -14.23 -5.64
N GLN A 55 -0.71 -14.44 -6.89
CA GLN A 55 0.16 -14.32 -8.06
C GLN A 55 0.64 -12.88 -8.23
N ALA A 56 -0.27 -11.90 -8.17
CA ALA A 56 0.10 -10.48 -8.28
C ALA A 56 1.15 -10.05 -7.24
N ARG A 57 1.06 -10.58 -6.01
CA ARG A 57 2.05 -10.36 -4.95
C ARG A 57 3.39 -11.02 -5.24
N ALA A 58 3.38 -12.27 -5.70
CA ALA A 58 4.60 -13.00 -6.05
C ALA A 58 5.34 -12.32 -7.22
N ASP A 59 4.59 -11.82 -8.21
CA ASP A 59 5.13 -11.09 -9.35
C ASP A 59 5.77 -9.78 -8.89
N TYR A 60 5.11 -9.03 -7.99
CA TYR A 60 5.69 -7.81 -7.40
C TYR A 60 7.02 -8.09 -6.70
N GLU A 61 7.06 -9.11 -5.84
CA GLU A 61 8.28 -9.49 -5.13
C GLU A 61 9.41 -9.88 -6.09
N ALA A 62 9.08 -10.56 -7.20
CA ALA A 62 10.04 -10.91 -8.23
C ALA A 62 10.59 -9.66 -8.96
N LEU A 63 9.71 -8.70 -9.30
CA LEU A 63 10.09 -7.43 -9.94
C LEU A 63 11.01 -6.60 -9.04
N VAL A 64 10.67 -6.46 -7.76
CA VAL A 64 11.50 -5.77 -6.77
C VAL A 64 12.86 -6.45 -6.60
N ARG A 65 12.89 -7.78 -6.53
CA ARG A 65 14.14 -8.54 -6.40
C ARG A 65 15.06 -8.37 -7.63
N ARG A 66 14.49 -8.21 -8.82
CA ARG A 66 15.24 -7.95 -10.06
C ARG A 66 15.64 -6.49 -10.24
N GLY A 67 15.15 -5.59 -9.38
CA GLY A 67 15.38 -4.15 -9.50
C GLY A 67 14.56 -3.49 -10.62
N GLU A 68 13.51 -4.17 -11.10
CA GLU A 68 12.61 -3.65 -12.14
C GLU A 68 11.52 -2.74 -11.57
N LEU A 69 11.21 -2.88 -10.28
CA LEU A 69 10.34 -1.98 -9.53
C LEU A 69 10.95 -1.64 -8.17
N GLU A 70 10.63 -0.46 -7.66
CA GLU A 70 10.98 -0.08 -6.30
C GLU A 70 10.01 -0.68 -5.27
N LYS A 71 10.53 -0.90 -4.06
CA LYS A 71 9.70 -1.28 -2.93
C LYS A 71 8.91 -0.06 -2.44
N GLY A 72 7.59 -0.16 -2.40
CA GLY A 72 6.76 0.96 -1.98
C GLY A 72 5.31 0.56 -1.71
N HIS A 73 4.46 1.57 -1.66
CA HIS A 73 3.02 1.45 -1.48
C HIS A 73 2.34 1.46 -2.85
N HIS A 74 1.53 0.45 -3.17
CA HIS A 74 0.65 0.53 -4.33
C HIS A 74 -0.51 1.49 -4.04
N VAL A 75 -0.59 2.61 -4.77
CA VAL A 75 -1.67 3.61 -4.63
C VAL A 75 -3.03 2.94 -4.88
N GLN A 76 -3.17 2.27 -6.03
CA GLN A 76 -4.17 1.25 -6.24
C GLN A 76 -3.65 -0.07 -5.68
N GLY A 77 -4.12 -0.46 -4.49
CA GLY A 77 -3.69 -1.70 -3.87
C GLY A 77 -3.98 -2.93 -4.75
N LEU A 78 -3.08 -3.93 -4.74
CA LEU A 78 -3.25 -5.16 -5.54
C LEU A 78 -4.57 -5.90 -5.24
N SER A 79 -5.07 -5.82 -4.00
CA SER A 79 -6.37 -6.39 -3.63
C SER A 79 -7.58 -5.63 -4.18
N PHE A 80 -7.34 -4.47 -4.78
CA PHE A 80 -8.31 -3.61 -5.42
C PHE A 80 -8.02 -3.46 -6.93
N GLY A 81 -7.32 -4.42 -7.54
CA GLY A 81 -7.09 -4.45 -8.99
C GLY A 81 -5.91 -3.59 -9.45
N GLY A 82 -5.05 -3.17 -8.52
CA GLY A 82 -3.84 -2.44 -8.88
C GLY A 82 -2.83 -3.27 -9.66
N GLU A 83 -2.07 -2.60 -10.52
CA GLU A 83 -1.04 -3.21 -11.35
C GLU A 83 0.37 -3.02 -10.76
N ASN A 84 1.27 -3.92 -11.13
CA ASN A 84 2.70 -3.84 -10.79
C ASN A 84 3.44 -2.99 -11.81
N VAL A 85 3.21 -1.67 -11.75
CA VAL A 85 3.85 -0.66 -12.61
C VAL A 85 4.36 0.48 -11.76
N ASP A 86 5.46 1.11 -12.19
CA ASP A 86 6.14 2.18 -11.44
C ASP A 86 5.20 3.34 -11.09
N SER A 87 4.33 3.74 -12.02
CA SER A 87 3.33 4.80 -11.81
C SER A 87 2.30 4.51 -10.72
N ASN A 88 2.14 3.25 -10.32
CA ASN A 88 1.27 2.84 -9.22
C ASN A 88 2.01 2.69 -7.89
N ILE A 89 3.34 2.85 -7.86
CA ILE A 89 4.16 2.68 -6.66
C ILE A 89 4.54 4.04 -6.08
N LYS A 90 4.12 4.28 -4.83
CA LYS A 90 4.57 5.41 -4.02
C LYS A 90 5.69 4.99 -3.09
N ILE A 91 6.85 5.65 -3.21
CA ILE A 91 7.97 5.47 -2.28
C ILE A 91 7.57 6.01 -0.91
N THR A 92 7.58 5.15 0.10
CA THR A 92 7.17 5.51 1.47
C THR A 92 8.32 6.08 2.30
N GLY A 93 9.56 5.92 1.82
CA GLY A 93 10.78 6.23 2.57
C GLY A 93 11.03 5.27 3.73
N GLU A 94 10.18 4.24 3.93
CA GLU A 94 10.30 3.30 5.03
C GLU A 94 11.42 2.29 4.79
N SER A 95 12.17 2.01 5.85
CA SER A 95 13.25 1.04 5.86
C SER A 95 13.47 0.53 7.28
N THR A 96 14.58 -0.17 7.47
CA THR A 96 15.01 -0.67 8.76
C THR A 96 16.49 -0.40 8.99
N ILE A 97 16.85 -0.14 10.25
CA ILE A 97 18.24 0.00 10.69
C ILE A 97 18.52 -0.99 11.82
N ARG A 98 19.72 -1.59 11.83
CA ARG A 98 20.15 -2.45 12.94
C ARG A 98 20.54 -1.58 14.13
N ARG A 99 20.15 -1.98 15.34
CA ARG A 99 20.54 -1.29 16.59
C ARG A 99 22.06 -1.16 16.74
N GLU A 100 22.82 -2.16 16.29
CA GLU A 100 24.29 -2.17 16.25
C GLU A 100 24.90 -1.01 15.42
N LYS A 101 24.12 -0.36 14.54
CA LYS A 101 24.60 0.84 13.82
C LYS A 101 24.44 2.13 14.63
N LEU A 102 23.88 2.03 15.84
CA LEU A 102 23.49 3.13 16.71
C LEU A 102 23.94 2.87 18.16
N GLU A 103 25.09 2.21 18.33
CA GLU A 103 25.58 1.67 19.62
C GLU A 103 25.71 2.70 20.74
N ASP A 104 25.82 4.00 20.40
CA ASP A 104 25.96 5.11 21.34
C ASP A 104 24.67 5.90 21.59
N LEU A 105 23.54 5.49 21.01
CA LEU A 105 22.26 6.15 21.23
C LEU A 105 21.44 5.44 22.31
N ASP A 106 20.83 6.25 23.19
CA ASP A 106 19.71 5.79 24.00
C ASP A 106 18.51 5.57 23.08
N LEU A 107 17.97 4.35 23.12
CA LEU A 107 16.89 3.87 22.27
C LEU A 107 15.73 3.32 23.09
N ASP A 108 15.69 3.60 24.40
CA ASP A 108 14.62 3.14 25.29
C ASP A 108 13.28 3.76 24.87
N PHE A 109 13.31 5.01 24.40
CA PHE A 109 12.17 5.71 23.82
C PHE A 109 11.49 4.91 22.70
N TYR A 110 12.23 4.07 21.96
CA TYR A 110 11.69 3.34 20.80
C TYR A 110 10.56 2.39 21.21
N HIS A 111 10.70 1.72 22.35
CA HIS A 111 9.65 0.87 22.89
C HIS A 111 8.56 1.69 23.57
N GLU A 112 8.92 2.70 24.36
CA GLU A 112 7.98 3.55 25.10
C GLU A 112 6.99 4.28 24.18
N MET A 113 7.45 4.69 23.00
CA MET A 113 6.64 5.32 21.95
C MET A 113 5.80 4.31 21.14
N GLY A 114 5.89 3.01 21.44
CA GLY A 114 5.12 1.96 20.78
C GLY A 114 5.64 1.57 19.39
N TYR A 115 6.85 1.97 19.00
CA TYR A 115 7.42 1.63 17.67
C TYR A 115 7.90 0.18 17.57
N GLY A 116 8.00 -0.53 18.67
CA GLY A 116 8.29 -1.95 18.70
C GLY A 116 8.47 -2.51 20.10
N LYS A 117 9.01 -3.71 20.16
CA LYS A 117 9.35 -4.37 21.43
C LYS A 117 10.55 -3.71 22.10
N GLU A 118 10.63 -3.89 23.41
CA GLU A 118 11.84 -3.61 24.19
C GLU A 118 13.05 -4.34 23.57
N ASN A 119 14.21 -3.69 23.54
CA ASN A 119 15.47 -4.23 23.01
C ASN A 119 15.38 -4.77 21.57
N ALA A 120 14.63 -4.09 20.70
CA ALA A 120 14.54 -4.42 19.28
C ALA A 120 15.92 -4.38 18.59
N LYS A 121 16.33 -5.49 17.96
CA LYS A 121 17.58 -5.60 17.18
C LYS A 121 17.53 -4.81 15.86
N VAL A 122 16.32 -4.68 15.31
CA VAL A 122 16.04 -4.00 14.04
C VAL A 122 14.95 -2.99 14.31
N LEU A 123 15.23 -1.73 14.01
CA LEU A 123 14.36 -0.59 14.24
C LEU A 123 13.77 -0.16 12.91
N LYS A 124 12.48 0.15 12.90
CA LYS A 124 11.82 0.75 11.75
C LYS A 124 12.16 2.23 11.70
N ILE A 125 12.42 2.70 10.50
CA ILE A 125 12.69 4.10 10.23
C ILE A 125 11.99 4.51 8.95
N PHE A 126 11.79 5.81 8.77
CA PHE A 126 11.41 6.37 7.48
C PHE A 126 12.14 7.69 7.22
N GLN A 127 12.43 7.96 5.95
CA GLN A 127 12.96 9.25 5.52
C GLN A 127 11.80 10.18 5.14
N ASN A 128 11.72 11.35 5.76
CA ASN A 128 10.72 12.35 5.41
C ASN A 128 11.11 13.16 4.16
N LYS A 129 10.20 14.02 3.69
CA LYS A 129 10.40 14.87 2.50
C LYS A 129 11.61 15.83 2.59
N ASN A 130 12.09 16.14 3.79
CA ASN A 130 13.26 16.99 4.01
C ASN A 130 14.56 16.18 4.08
N GLY A 131 14.50 14.86 3.87
CA GLY A 131 15.64 13.95 3.96
C GLY A 131 16.02 13.54 5.39
N ILE A 132 15.19 13.86 6.39
CA ILE A 132 15.44 13.50 7.79
C ILE A 132 14.94 12.09 8.04
N ILE A 133 15.80 11.25 8.64
CA ILE A 133 15.45 9.90 9.09
C ILE A 133 14.79 9.98 10.46
N LEU A 134 13.59 9.40 10.56
CA LEU A 134 12.77 9.35 11.77
C LEU A 134 12.50 7.90 12.15
N PHE A 135 12.35 7.62 13.45
CA PHE A 135 11.98 6.28 13.94
C PHE A 135 10.48 6.01 13.79
N GLY A 136 10.14 4.74 13.55
CA GLY A 136 8.77 4.28 13.38
C GLY A 136 8.38 4.04 11.91
N ASN A 137 7.08 3.84 11.69
CA ASN A 137 6.51 3.77 10.34
C ASN A 137 6.23 5.19 9.83
N ASN A 138 6.12 5.36 8.51
CA ASN A 138 5.66 6.61 7.94
C ASN A 138 4.19 6.86 8.34
N PRO A 139 3.86 8.00 8.98
CA PRO A 139 2.51 8.24 9.48
C PRO A 139 1.46 8.29 8.36
N THR A 140 1.79 8.90 7.21
CA THR A 140 0.90 8.96 6.06
C THR A 140 0.65 7.58 5.46
N HIS A 141 1.70 6.78 5.28
CA HIS A 141 1.55 5.40 4.82
C HIS A 141 0.72 4.56 5.80
N THR A 142 0.90 4.80 7.11
CA THR A 142 0.14 4.13 8.17
C THR A 142 -1.35 4.49 8.09
N GLU A 143 -1.70 5.76 7.97
CA GLU A 143 -3.09 6.22 7.83
C GLU A 143 -3.79 5.59 6.62
N VAL A 144 -3.13 5.61 5.46
CA VAL A 144 -3.64 5.02 4.22
C VAL A 144 -3.87 3.52 4.39
N THR A 145 -2.88 2.81 4.95
CA THR A 145 -2.98 1.36 5.18
C THR A 145 -4.06 1.02 6.20
N VAL A 146 -4.23 1.81 7.25
CA VAL A 146 -5.31 1.64 8.24
C VAL A 146 -6.67 1.79 7.57
N PHE A 147 -6.84 2.82 6.73
CA PHE A 147 -8.08 3.02 5.98
C PHE A 147 -8.38 1.86 5.02
N GLN A 148 -7.41 1.47 4.19
CA GLN A 148 -7.54 0.31 3.30
C GLN A 148 -7.92 -0.95 4.07
N ASN A 149 -7.31 -1.19 5.25
CA ASN A 149 -7.63 -2.34 6.08
C ASN A 149 -9.06 -2.34 6.64
N LYS A 150 -9.68 -1.17 6.87
CA LYS A 150 -11.11 -1.08 7.25
C LYS A 150 -12.00 -1.64 6.13
N ILE A 151 -11.73 -1.24 4.89
CA ILE A 151 -12.47 -1.72 3.71
C ILE A 151 -12.26 -3.22 3.53
N LEU A 152 -11.01 -3.68 3.60
CA LEU A 152 -10.67 -5.10 3.47
C LEU A 152 -11.28 -5.97 4.56
N LYS A 153 -11.39 -5.45 5.79
CA LYS A 153 -12.10 -6.12 6.87
C LYS A 153 -13.59 -6.22 6.58
N TRP A 154 -14.23 -5.13 6.19
CA TRP A 154 -15.65 -5.12 5.84
C TRP A 154 -15.96 -6.08 4.69
N LEU A 155 -15.12 -6.13 3.64
CA LEU A 155 -15.27 -7.10 2.54
C LEU A 155 -15.26 -8.54 3.04
N ARG A 156 -14.35 -8.89 3.96
CA ARG A 156 -14.31 -10.23 4.59
C ARG A 156 -15.55 -10.51 5.43
N ASP A 157 -15.93 -9.57 6.27
CA ASP A 157 -17.08 -9.70 7.18
C ASP A 157 -18.40 -9.85 6.42
N ASN A 158 -18.46 -9.42 5.15
CA ASN A 158 -19.63 -9.53 4.26
C ASN A 158 -19.47 -10.63 3.19
N GLY A 159 -18.49 -11.53 3.30
CA GLY A 159 -18.30 -12.66 2.38
C GLY A 159 -17.89 -12.26 0.95
N LYS A 160 -17.47 -11.00 0.75
CA LYS A 160 -16.98 -10.50 -0.54
C LYS A 160 -15.50 -10.83 -0.76
N ARG A 161 -14.75 -11.12 0.31
CA ARG A 161 -13.32 -11.48 0.28
C ARG A 161 -12.98 -12.63 1.22
#